data_AF-A0A674IX73-F1
#
_entry.id   AF-A0A674IX73-F1
#
_cell.length_a   1.000
_cell.length_b   1.000
_cell.length_c   1.000
_cell.angle_alpha   90.00
_cell.angle_beta   90.00
_cell.angle_gamma   90.00
#
_symmetry.space_group_name_H-M   'P 1'
#
loop_
_entity.id
_entity.type
_entity.pdbx_description
1 polymer ?
#
loop_
_entity_poly.entity_id
_entity_poly.type
_entity_poly.pdbx_seq_one_letter_code
_entity_poly.pdbx_strand_id
1 'polypeptide(L)'
;MGWRRCLQEVAGRALLSSARRGMEAADGARPRVLVVGAGLAGLGAAQRLSSSRSFPHLRLLESTGRAGGRVCSQRFGSEVVEMGAHWIHGPSKENPVFQLASDYGLLDEEAMSEENQQIEVGGHPLLPAVFYSNAGRVLSPELVEGVRNLFSTLLDQTREFLHVPQVSVPSVGEYLRKEIAQQVKEWTDDDETKWLKLAILNTYFKLECCPFWPPDCQLIEVVWEDESPLVEAGTDLQASWFRKLIVFLVLQPPERYGHVLCGFIAGKESEYMETLSDAAVLTALTDVIRRLTGNPHLAPPKKVMRSQWHSAPYTRGSYSYVAVGSSGDDIDALAQPLPEDAPQQVLFAGEATHRTFYSTTHGALLSGWREADRLLSLYDTSESHQHKPRL
;
A
#
# COMPACT_ATOMS: atom_id res chain seq x y z
N MET A 1 0.51 24.74 -2.65
CA MET A 1 1.42 25.37 -1.68
C MET A 1 1.64 24.39 -0.54
N GLY A 2 2.89 23.97 -0.29
CA GLY A 2 3.16 22.70 0.37
C GLY A 2 3.21 22.71 1.91
N TRP A 3 2.81 21.57 2.49
CA TRP A 3 2.87 21.27 3.93
C TRP A 3 4.25 21.50 4.55
N ARG A 4 5.33 21.32 3.78
CA ARG A 4 6.73 21.59 4.19
C ARG A 4 6.92 22.97 4.80
N ARG A 5 6.37 24.03 4.20
CA ARG A 5 6.49 25.41 4.71
C ARG A 5 5.71 25.62 6.02
N CYS A 6 4.54 25.00 6.14
CA CYS A 6 3.72 25.06 7.35
C CYS A 6 4.43 24.34 8.52
N LEU A 7 4.97 23.14 8.28
CA LEU A 7 5.75 22.40 9.28
C LEU A 7 7.05 23.12 9.64
N GLN A 8 7.78 23.70 8.68
CA GLN A 8 8.98 24.51 8.94
C GLN A 8 8.66 25.78 9.76
N GLU A 9 7.53 26.47 9.50
CA GLU A 9 7.14 27.67 10.26
C GLU A 9 6.63 27.32 11.67
N VAL A 10 5.88 26.23 11.84
CA VAL A 10 5.39 25.75 13.15
C VAL A 10 6.55 25.19 14.00
N ALA A 11 7.37 24.32 13.43
CA ALA A 11 8.56 23.79 14.09
C ALA A 11 9.56 24.91 14.38
N GLY A 12 9.85 25.79 13.41
CA GLY A 12 10.77 26.92 13.60
C GLY A 12 10.35 27.84 14.74
N ARG A 13 9.07 28.20 14.85
CA ARG A 13 8.57 29.06 15.94
C ARG A 13 8.60 28.38 17.31
N ALA A 14 8.34 27.08 17.39
CA ALA A 14 8.46 26.32 18.64
C ALA A 14 9.93 26.12 19.04
N LEU A 15 10.78 25.70 18.11
CA LEU A 15 12.16 25.28 18.34
C LEU A 15 13.12 26.47 18.57
N LEU A 16 12.88 27.65 17.99
CA LEU A 16 13.68 28.85 18.31
C LEU A 16 13.60 29.23 19.81
N SER A 17 12.54 28.83 20.51
CA SER A 17 12.38 29.06 21.95
C SER A 17 13.08 28.03 22.85
N SER A 18 13.35 26.82 22.32
CA SER A 18 14.02 25.72 23.01
C SER A 18 15.50 25.61 22.67
N ALA A 19 15.90 25.89 21.41
CA ALA A 19 17.29 25.86 20.94
C ALA A 19 18.21 26.79 21.77
N ARG A 20 17.70 27.98 22.14
CA ARG A 20 18.40 28.92 23.06
C ARG A 20 18.65 28.38 24.48
N ARG A 21 18.05 27.24 24.87
CA ARG A 21 18.33 26.55 26.14
C ARG A 21 19.07 25.22 25.95
N GLY A 22 19.25 24.75 24.71
CA GLY A 22 19.91 23.48 24.39
C GLY A 22 21.38 23.60 24.00
N MET A 23 21.87 24.82 23.67
CA MET A 23 23.26 25.06 23.25
C MET A 23 24.30 25.01 24.38
N GLU A 24 23.90 24.74 25.62
CA GLU A 24 24.79 24.39 26.75
C GLU A 24 24.62 22.91 27.15
N ALA A 25 24.37 22.02 26.17
CA ALA A 25 24.47 20.57 26.38
C ALA A 25 25.95 20.20 26.60
N ALA A 26 26.35 20.22 27.87
CA ALA A 26 27.70 19.92 28.32
C ALA A 26 28.20 18.55 27.85
N ASP A 27 29.50 18.49 27.64
CA ASP A 27 30.30 17.28 27.47
C ASP A 27 29.89 16.23 28.53
N GLY A 28 29.31 15.10 28.09
CA GLY A 28 28.80 14.02 28.95
C GLY A 28 27.28 13.90 29.14
N ALA A 29 26.44 14.82 28.65
CA ALA A 29 24.98 14.72 28.78
C ALA A 29 24.35 13.75 27.75
N ARG A 30 23.81 12.60 28.20
CA ARG A 30 23.19 11.60 27.29
C ARG A 30 21.87 12.10 26.67
N PRO A 31 21.61 11.82 25.38
CA PRO A 31 20.43 12.30 24.67
C PRO A 31 19.11 11.74 25.23
N ARG A 32 18.06 12.57 25.15
CA ARG A 32 16.67 12.19 25.42
C ARG A 32 15.94 12.07 24.09
N VAL A 33 15.48 10.87 23.75
CA VAL A 33 14.85 10.61 22.45
C VAL A 33 13.37 10.28 22.64
N LEU A 34 12.54 10.91 21.82
CA LEU A 34 11.10 10.68 21.78
C LEU A 34 10.71 10.20 20.38
N VAL A 35 10.24 8.97 20.28
CA VAL A 35 9.63 8.44 19.06
C VAL A 35 8.12 8.60 19.18
N VAL A 36 7.50 9.16 18.13
CA VAL A 36 6.05 9.43 18.09
C VAL A 36 5.43 8.59 16.98
N GLY A 37 4.44 7.78 17.34
CA GLY A 37 3.81 6.77 16.50
C GLY A 37 4.50 5.40 16.62
N ALA A 38 3.76 4.39 17.07
CA ALA A 38 4.19 3.00 17.17
C ALA A 38 3.75 2.17 15.94
N GLY A 39 3.78 2.75 14.74
CA GLY A 39 3.82 2.00 13.48
C GLY A 39 5.21 1.37 13.25
N LEU A 40 5.40 0.59 12.18
CA LEU A 40 6.67 -0.12 11.94
C LEU A 40 7.89 0.80 11.91
N ALA A 41 7.77 2.02 11.37
CA ALA A 41 8.86 2.99 11.38
C ALA A 41 9.29 3.35 12.82
N GLY A 42 8.35 3.71 13.68
CA GLY A 42 8.64 4.07 15.07
C GLY A 42 9.05 2.89 15.94
N LEU A 43 8.43 1.71 15.73
CA LEU A 43 8.84 0.47 16.39
C LEU A 43 10.26 0.06 16.00
N GLY A 44 10.59 0.10 14.70
CA GLY A 44 11.93 -0.19 14.18
C GLY A 44 12.97 0.80 14.68
N ALA A 45 12.65 2.11 14.69
CA ALA A 45 13.53 3.13 15.24
C ALA A 45 13.77 2.92 16.75
N ALA A 46 12.72 2.69 17.53
CA ALA A 46 12.82 2.47 18.97
C ALA A 46 13.58 1.18 19.30
N GLN A 47 13.32 0.07 18.60
CA GLN A 47 14.03 -1.19 18.77
C GLN A 47 15.53 -1.01 18.49
N ARG A 48 15.89 -0.38 17.36
CA ARG A 48 17.29 -0.16 16.98
C ARG A 48 18.05 0.77 17.93
N LEU A 49 17.41 1.85 18.40
CA LEU A 49 17.98 2.74 19.42
C LEU A 49 18.11 2.08 20.79
N SER A 50 17.17 1.21 21.18
CA SER A 50 17.18 0.54 22.48
C SER A 50 18.35 -0.44 22.66
N SER A 51 18.94 -0.92 21.55
CA SER A 51 20.14 -1.76 21.55
C SER A 51 21.42 -1.01 21.94
N SER A 52 21.44 0.33 21.88
CA SER A 52 22.61 1.14 22.24
C SER A 52 22.50 1.74 23.65
N ARG A 53 23.62 1.72 24.38
CA ARG A 53 23.75 2.31 25.73
C ARG A 53 23.69 3.84 25.72
N SER A 54 23.84 4.46 24.55
CA SER A 54 23.86 5.91 24.36
C SER A 54 22.47 6.55 24.48
N PHE A 55 21.38 5.75 24.44
CA PHE A 55 19.99 6.24 24.51
C PHE A 55 19.19 5.73 25.75
N PRO A 56 19.65 5.93 27.00
CA PRO A 56 18.95 5.45 28.20
C PRO A 56 17.65 6.22 28.51
N HIS A 57 17.34 7.26 27.72
CA HIS A 57 16.17 8.12 27.87
C HIS A 57 15.30 8.12 26.62
N LEU A 58 15.20 6.95 25.98
CA LEU A 58 14.26 6.66 24.90
C LEU A 58 12.83 6.51 25.45
N ARG A 59 11.86 7.11 24.75
CA ARG A 59 10.42 6.87 24.95
C ARG A 59 9.72 6.73 23.61
N LEU A 60 8.80 5.78 23.51
CA LEU A 60 7.87 5.63 22.40
C LEU A 60 6.48 6.06 22.86
N LEU A 61 5.82 6.91 22.08
CA LEU A 61 4.42 7.32 22.29
C LEU A 61 3.55 6.84 21.13
N GLU A 62 2.37 6.33 21.46
CA GLU A 62 1.33 5.96 20.50
C GLU A 62 0.04 6.70 20.90
N SER A 63 -0.66 7.28 19.91
CA SER A 63 -1.89 8.04 20.14
C SER A 63 -3.15 7.17 20.20
N THR A 64 -3.09 5.98 19.60
CA THR A 64 -4.13 4.96 19.66
C THR A 64 -3.91 4.00 20.83
N GLY A 65 -4.88 3.11 21.08
CA GLY A 65 -4.74 2.04 22.08
C GLY A 65 -3.90 0.85 21.63
N ARG A 66 -3.20 0.89 20.47
CA ARG A 66 -2.57 -0.28 19.85
C ARG A 66 -1.33 0.07 19.01
N ALA A 67 -0.22 -0.64 19.24
CA ALA A 67 0.95 -0.59 18.36
C ALA A 67 0.74 -1.38 17.04
N GLY A 68 1.47 -1.01 15.99
CA GLY A 68 1.44 -1.63 14.65
C GLY A 68 0.98 -0.68 13.52
N GLY A 69 0.35 0.45 13.87
CA GLY A 69 -0.16 1.41 12.88
C GLY A 69 -1.19 0.75 11.95
N ARG A 70 -0.92 0.74 10.63
CA ARG A 70 -1.82 0.17 9.61
C ARG A 70 -1.80 -1.36 9.52
N VAL A 71 -0.80 -2.06 10.09
CA VAL A 71 -0.93 -3.52 10.36
C VAL A 71 -1.95 -3.69 11.46
N CYS A 72 -3.05 -4.41 11.20
CA CYS A 72 -4.26 -4.33 12.04
C CYS A 72 -5.16 -5.56 11.89
N SER A 73 -4.86 -6.63 12.63
CA SER A 73 -5.72 -7.79 12.74
C SER A 73 -6.97 -7.49 13.59
N GLN A 74 -8.16 -7.91 13.16
CA GLN A 74 -9.41 -7.80 13.92
C GLN A 74 -10.20 -9.12 13.92
N ARG A 75 -11.03 -9.33 14.95
CA ARG A 75 -11.90 -10.50 15.03
C ARG A 75 -13.19 -10.31 14.24
N PHE A 76 -13.46 -11.20 13.30
CA PHE A 76 -14.68 -11.24 12.48
C PHE A 76 -15.42 -12.58 12.66
N GLY A 77 -16.34 -12.62 13.62
CA GLY A 77 -16.99 -13.87 14.02
C GLY A 77 -16.08 -14.66 14.96
N SER A 78 -15.84 -15.93 14.64
CA SER A 78 -14.79 -16.75 15.26
C SER A 78 -13.38 -16.41 14.76
N GLU A 79 -13.28 -15.73 13.61
CA GLU A 79 -12.04 -15.62 12.83
C GLU A 79 -11.25 -14.34 13.07
N VAL A 80 -10.03 -14.32 12.55
CA VAL A 80 -9.17 -13.13 12.47
C VAL A 80 -9.00 -12.73 11.01
N VAL A 81 -9.20 -11.46 10.72
CA VAL A 81 -9.00 -10.84 9.40
C VAL A 81 -8.06 -9.65 9.53
N GLU A 82 -7.27 -9.39 8.50
CA GLU A 82 -6.45 -8.17 8.43
C GLU A 82 -7.28 -6.99 7.91
N MET A 83 -7.06 -5.81 8.47
CA MET A 83 -7.74 -4.57 8.07
C MET A 83 -6.84 -3.61 7.27
N GLY A 84 -5.55 -3.93 7.16
CA GLY A 84 -4.52 -3.15 6.49
C GLY A 84 -3.19 -3.89 6.51
N ALA A 85 -2.31 -3.55 5.56
CA ALA A 85 -1.05 -4.27 5.31
C ALA A 85 -1.25 -5.79 5.10
N HIS A 86 -2.21 -6.14 4.24
CA HIS A 86 -2.58 -7.52 3.88
C HIS A 86 -1.45 -8.37 3.30
N TRP A 87 -0.37 -7.75 2.82
CA TRP A 87 0.67 -8.42 2.04
C TRP A 87 2.08 -8.03 2.50
N ILE A 88 2.99 -8.99 2.44
CA ILE A 88 4.43 -8.78 2.52
C ILE A 88 4.97 -8.89 1.09
N HIS A 89 5.29 -7.76 0.46
CA HIS A 89 5.79 -7.71 -0.93
C HIS A 89 7.19 -8.32 -1.04
N GLY A 90 7.41 -9.18 -2.04
CA GLY A 90 8.71 -9.82 -2.28
C GLY A 90 9.09 -10.78 -1.16
N PRO A 91 9.03 -12.11 -1.38
CA PRO A 91 9.56 -13.14 -0.47
C PRO A 91 11.11 -13.15 -0.40
N SER A 92 11.72 -11.96 -0.47
CA SER A 92 13.17 -11.77 -0.63
C SER A 92 13.85 -11.57 0.71
N LYS A 93 15.09 -12.06 0.82
CA LYS A 93 16.00 -11.79 1.94
C LYS A 93 16.36 -10.30 2.08
N GLU A 94 16.12 -9.50 1.05
CA GLU A 94 16.26 -8.03 1.08
C GLU A 94 15.08 -7.33 1.74
N ASN A 95 13.92 -7.99 1.89
CA ASN A 95 12.78 -7.43 2.61
C ASN A 95 12.90 -7.76 4.12
N PRO A 96 13.16 -6.77 5.00
CA PRO A 96 13.31 -7.02 6.43
C PRO A 96 12.02 -7.46 7.13
N VAL A 97 10.84 -7.19 6.56
CA VAL A 97 9.56 -7.65 7.10
C VAL A 97 9.33 -9.12 6.76
N PHE A 98 9.78 -9.57 5.59
CA PHE A 98 9.77 -10.99 5.22
C PHE A 98 10.75 -11.78 6.10
N GLN A 99 11.97 -11.27 6.31
CA GLN A 99 12.92 -11.88 7.26
C GLN A 99 12.35 -11.95 8.68
N LEU A 100 11.73 -10.87 9.18
CA LEU A 100 11.08 -10.89 10.49
C LEU A 100 9.94 -11.92 10.59
N ALA A 101 9.14 -12.09 9.53
CA ALA A 101 8.09 -13.12 9.50
C ALA A 101 8.68 -14.54 9.47
N SER A 102 9.77 -14.76 8.73
CA SER A 102 10.54 -16.02 8.70
C SER A 102 11.12 -16.36 10.08
N ASP A 103 11.82 -15.41 10.71
CA ASP A 103 12.51 -15.62 12.00
C ASP A 103 11.54 -15.97 13.14
N TYR A 104 10.28 -15.51 13.05
CA TYR A 104 9.22 -15.81 14.01
C TYR A 104 8.34 -17.02 13.61
N GLY A 105 8.65 -17.71 12.50
CA GLY A 105 7.90 -18.88 12.03
C GLY A 105 6.46 -18.56 11.60
N LEU A 106 6.23 -17.36 11.05
CA LEU A 106 4.91 -16.87 10.64
C LEU A 106 4.59 -17.09 9.15
N LEU A 107 5.54 -17.66 8.40
CA LEU A 107 5.42 -17.98 6.98
C LEU A 107 5.22 -19.49 6.81
N ASP A 108 4.47 -19.87 5.78
CA ASP A 108 4.35 -21.26 5.35
C ASP A 108 5.55 -21.72 4.51
N GLU A 109 5.64 -23.04 4.26
CA GLU A 109 6.74 -23.65 3.51
C GLU A 109 6.76 -23.18 2.04
N GLU A 110 5.61 -22.81 1.48
CA GLU A 110 5.47 -22.36 0.08
C GLU A 110 6.05 -20.95 -0.10
N ALA A 111 5.71 -20.01 0.78
CA ALA A 111 6.29 -18.66 0.83
C ALA A 111 7.82 -18.67 1.05
N MET A 112 8.35 -19.74 1.63
CA MET A 112 9.78 -19.95 1.85
C MET A 112 10.50 -20.69 0.70
N SER A 113 9.80 -21.09 -0.37
CA SER A 113 10.40 -21.78 -1.53
C SER A 113 11.40 -20.91 -2.32
N GLU A 114 12.41 -21.52 -2.95
CA GLU A 114 13.42 -20.79 -3.74
C GLU A 114 12.84 -20.08 -4.99
N GLU A 115 11.70 -20.56 -5.51
CA GLU A 115 10.96 -19.95 -6.61
C GLU A 115 10.30 -18.64 -6.16
N ASN A 116 9.58 -18.67 -5.03
CA ASN A 116 8.99 -17.47 -4.45
C ASN A 116 10.06 -16.46 -3.97
N GLN A 117 11.22 -16.93 -3.49
CA GLN A 117 12.35 -16.05 -3.12
C GLN A 117 13.02 -15.33 -4.31
N GLN A 118 12.75 -15.73 -5.56
CA GLN A 118 13.27 -15.06 -6.77
C GLN A 118 12.37 -13.92 -7.28
N ILE A 119 11.16 -13.76 -6.74
CA ILE A 119 10.28 -12.64 -7.09
C ILE A 119 10.92 -11.33 -6.56
N GLU A 120 11.15 -10.37 -7.46
CA GLU A 120 11.72 -9.05 -7.12
C GLU A 120 10.94 -8.38 -5.96
N VAL A 121 11.59 -7.49 -5.21
CA VAL A 121 10.96 -6.76 -4.10
C VAL A 121 9.77 -5.88 -4.55
N GLY A 122 9.69 -5.56 -5.85
CA GLY A 122 8.54 -4.93 -6.51
C GLY A 122 7.67 -5.85 -7.39
N GLY A 123 7.96 -7.16 -7.42
CA GLY A 123 7.24 -8.13 -8.23
C GLY A 123 5.89 -8.50 -7.62
N HIS A 124 4.85 -8.55 -8.45
CA HIS A 124 3.62 -9.24 -8.12
C HIS A 124 3.70 -10.69 -8.65
N PRO A 125 3.30 -11.69 -7.86
CA PRO A 125 2.88 -12.98 -8.41
C PRO A 125 1.57 -12.82 -9.25
N LEU A 126 0.94 -13.90 -9.76
CA LEU A 126 -0.20 -13.81 -10.69
C LEU A 126 -1.36 -14.77 -10.35
N LEU A 127 -2.63 -14.33 -10.37
CA LEU A 127 -3.79 -15.16 -9.98
C LEU A 127 -4.44 -15.83 -11.18
N PRO A 128 -4.92 -17.04 -10.91
CA PRO A 128 -6.14 -17.55 -11.49
C PRO A 128 -7.34 -16.91 -10.80
N ALA A 129 -7.64 -15.69 -11.22
CA ALA A 129 -8.94 -15.09 -10.95
C ALA A 129 -9.96 -15.70 -11.89
N VAL A 130 -11.20 -15.85 -11.43
CA VAL A 130 -12.32 -16.02 -12.35
C VAL A 130 -12.83 -14.62 -12.67
N PHE A 131 -12.69 -14.21 -13.93
CA PHE A 131 -13.16 -12.93 -14.42
C PHE A 131 -14.65 -13.02 -14.73
N TYR A 132 -15.45 -12.27 -13.99
CA TYR A 132 -16.89 -12.18 -14.22
C TYR A 132 -17.23 -10.84 -14.88
N SER A 133 -17.96 -10.93 -15.98
CA SER A 133 -18.66 -9.81 -16.57
C SER A 133 -19.80 -9.36 -15.64
N ASN A 134 -20.15 -8.07 -15.65
CA ASN A 134 -21.29 -7.54 -14.90
C ASN A 134 -22.66 -8.09 -15.35
N ALA A 135 -22.72 -8.80 -16.49
CA ALA A 135 -23.87 -9.59 -16.94
C ALA A 135 -23.88 -11.04 -16.43
N GLY A 136 -22.90 -11.44 -15.60
CA GLY A 136 -22.79 -12.76 -15.00
C GLY A 136 -22.10 -13.81 -15.89
N ARG A 137 -21.38 -13.38 -16.94
CA ARG A 137 -20.64 -14.26 -17.84
C ARG A 137 -19.23 -14.51 -17.31
N VAL A 138 -18.79 -15.77 -17.25
CA VAL A 138 -17.37 -16.11 -17.04
C VAL A 138 -16.60 -15.81 -18.33
N LEU A 139 -15.53 -15.03 -18.25
CA LEU A 139 -14.72 -14.68 -19.42
C LEU A 139 -13.68 -15.78 -19.75
N SER A 140 -13.29 -15.87 -21.03
CA SER A 140 -12.25 -16.81 -21.48
C SER A 140 -10.90 -16.50 -20.82
N PRO A 141 -10.22 -17.48 -20.21
CA PRO A 141 -8.87 -17.30 -19.66
C PRO A 141 -7.87 -16.82 -20.72
N GLU A 142 -7.97 -17.32 -21.95
CA GLU A 142 -7.08 -16.98 -23.07
C GLU A 142 -7.22 -15.52 -23.49
N LEU A 143 -8.47 -15.01 -23.52
CA LEU A 143 -8.76 -13.60 -23.82
C LEU A 143 -8.20 -12.68 -22.73
N VAL A 144 -8.46 -13.02 -21.46
CA VAL A 144 -7.98 -12.28 -20.29
C VAL A 144 -6.46 -12.24 -20.27
N GLU A 145 -5.80 -13.38 -20.46
CA GLU A 145 -4.35 -13.52 -20.45
C GLU A 145 -3.68 -12.73 -21.58
N GLY A 146 -4.28 -12.70 -22.78
CA GLY A 146 -3.81 -11.85 -23.88
C GLY A 146 -3.87 -10.35 -23.53
N VAL A 147 -4.95 -9.91 -22.88
CA VAL A 147 -5.11 -8.52 -22.43
C VAL A 147 -4.17 -8.19 -21.26
N ARG A 148 -3.97 -9.13 -20.33
CA ARG A 148 -3.03 -9.00 -19.20
C ARG A 148 -1.61 -8.80 -19.70
N ASN A 149 -1.14 -9.62 -20.64
CA ASN A 149 0.20 -9.53 -21.21
C ASN A 149 0.43 -8.22 -21.96
N LEU A 150 -0.59 -7.70 -22.66
CA LEU A 150 -0.55 -6.35 -23.22
C LEU A 150 -0.35 -5.29 -22.12
N PHE A 151 -1.17 -5.30 -21.08
CA PHE A 151 -1.09 -4.33 -19.99
C PHE A 151 0.25 -4.38 -19.25
N SER A 152 0.74 -5.58 -18.92
CA SER A 152 2.07 -5.79 -18.33
C SER A 152 3.19 -5.27 -19.24
N THR A 153 3.15 -5.55 -20.54
CA THR A 153 4.17 -5.06 -21.50
C THR A 153 4.21 -3.54 -21.54
N LEU A 154 3.06 -2.88 -21.57
CA LEU A 154 2.98 -1.42 -21.57
C LEU A 154 3.45 -0.82 -20.23
N LEU A 155 3.16 -1.47 -19.10
CA LEU A 155 3.71 -1.08 -17.79
C LEU A 155 5.23 -1.23 -17.74
N ASP A 156 5.78 -2.33 -18.24
CA ASP A 156 7.22 -2.56 -18.25
C ASP A 156 7.97 -1.55 -19.14
N GLN A 157 7.36 -1.10 -20.24
CA GLN A 157 7.87 0.02 -21.04
C GLN A 157 7.96 1.33 -20.24
N THR A 158 7.08 1.55 -19.25
CA THR A 158 7.19 2.74 -18.38
C THR A 158 8.41 2.71 -17.46
N ARG A 159 9.06 1.56 -17.25
CA ARG A 159 10.33 1.48 -16.51
C ARG A 159 11.43 2.30 -17.19
N GLU A 160 11.39 2.46 -18.52
CA GLU A 160 12.33 3.33 -19.25
C GLU A 160 12.26 4.79 -18.78
N PHE A 161 11.10 5.23 -18.26
CA PHE A 161 10.91 6.59 -17.75
C PHE A 161 11.77 6.89 -16.50
N LEU A 162 12.27 5.86 -15.81
CA LEU A 162 13.21 5.99 -14.69
C LEU A 162 14.63 6.40 -15.15
N HIS A 163 14.92 6.30 -16.45
CA HIS A 163 16.25 6.52 -17.02
C HIS A 163 16.34 7.72 -17.97
N VAL A 164 15.23 8.42 -18.23
CA VAL A 164 15.20 9.61 -19.11
C VAL A 164 15.18 10.92 -18.30
N PRO A 165 15.87 11.99 -18.75
CA PRO A 165 15.87 13.27 -18.03
C PRO A 165 14.51 13.98 -18.00
N GLN A 166 13.64 13.69 -18.96
CA GLN A 166 12.30 14.27 -19.07
C GLN A 166 11.35 13.27 -19.73
N VAL A 167 10.23 12.99 -19.08
CA VAL A 167 9.17 12.11 -19.59
C VAL A 167 8.25 12.91 -20.50
N SER A 168 7.85 12.33 -21.64
CA SER A 168 7.05 12.99 -22.69
C SER A 168 5.53 13.00 -22.44
N VAL A 169 5.11 12.41 -21.32
CA VAL A 169 3.73 12.13 -20.92
C VAL A 169 3.57 12.44 -19.42
N PRO A 170 2.47 13.09 -18.98
CA PRO A 170 2.38 13.62 -17.62
C PRO A 170 2.00 12.56 -16.56
N SER A 171 1.59 11.36 -16.96
CA SER A 171 1.36 10.22 -16.07
C SER A 171 1.48 8.88 -16.81
N VAL A 172 1.75 7.81 -16.06
CA VAL A 172 1.66 6.42 -16.54
C VAL A 172 0.26 6.15 -17.10
N GLY A 173 -0.80 6.58 -16.39
CA GLY A 173 -2.17 6.39 -16.84
C GLY A 173 -2.51 7.08 -18.17
N GLU A 174 -1.89 8.21 -18.50
CA GLU A 174 -2.05 8.84 -19.83
C GLU A 174 -1.24 8.13 -20.92
N TYR A 175 -0.02 7.70 -20.59
CA TYR A 175 0.80 6.87 -21.49
C TYR A 175 0.05 5.60 -21.91
N LEU A 176 -0.40 4.81 -20.92
CA LEU A 176 -1.10 3.55 -21.16
C LEU A 176 -2.35 3.78 -22.03
N ARG A 177 -3.16 4.82 -21.75
CA ARG A 177 -4.34 5.17 -22.57
C ARG A 177 -3.96 5.50 -24.01
N LYS A 178 -2.90 6.29 -24.21
CA LYS A 178 -2.43 6.71 -25.54
C LYS A 178 -1.96 5.51 -26.37
N GLU A 179 -1.17 4.61 -25.79
CA GLU A 179 -0.65 3.44 -26.50
C GLU A 179 -1.75 2.39 -26.75
N ILE A 180 -2.67 2.18 -25.80
CA ILE A 180 -3.88 1.35 -26.02
C ILE A 180 -4.73 1.92 -27.15
N ALA A 181 -4.99 3.24 -27.15
CA ALA A 181 -5.75 3.89 -28.21
C ALA A 181 -5.07 3.81 -29.60
N GLN A 182 -3.75 3.59 -29.65
CA GLN A 182 -3.05 3.28 -30.90
C GLN A 182 -3.24 1.81 -31.30
N GLN A 183 -3.01 0.85 -30.38
CA GLN A 183 -3.13 -0.58 -30.68
C GLN A 183 -4.56 -1.01 -31.05
N VAL A 184 -5.60 -0.40 -30.45
CA VAL A 184 -7.01 -0.68 -30.78
C VAL A 184 -7.31 -0.48 -32.28
N LYS A 185 -6.58 0.39 -32.98
CA LYS A 185 -6.72 0.62 -34.43
C LYS A 185 -6.21 -0.54 -35.27
N GLU A 186 -5.32 -1.36 -34.72
CA GLU A 186 -4.66 -2.50 -35.37
C GLU A 186 -5.34 -3.83 -35.03
N TRP A 187 -6.25 -3.84 -34.03
CA TRP A 187 -7.05 -5.01 -33.66
C TRP A 187 -7.99 -5.45 -34.78
N THR A 188 -7.89 -6.71 -35.17
CA THR A 188 -8.70 -7.34 -36.22
C THR A 188 -9.96 -8.02 -35.69
N ASP A 189 -10.18 -8.05 -34.38
CA ASP A 189 -11.37 -8.63 -33.76
C ASP A 189 -12.66 -7.88 -34.13
N ASP A 190 -13.81 -8.49 -33.87
CA ASP A 190 -15.11 -7.84 -33.94
C ASP A 190 -15.31 -6.79 -32.82
N ASP A 191 -16.33 -5.94 -32.97
CA ASP A 191 -16.56 -4.83 -32.05
C ASP A 191 -16.96 -5.27 -30.62
N GLU A 192 -17.64 -6.42 -30.43
CA GLU A 192 -17.96 -6.95 -29.09
C GLU A 192 -16.67 -7.42 -28.40
N THR A 193 -15.83 -8.18 -29.09
CA THR A 193 -14.52 -8.61 -28.59
C THR A 193 -13.60 -7.42 -28.29
N LYS A 194 -13.52 -6.43 -29.18
CA LYS A 194 -12.73 -5.19 -28.94
C LYS A 194 -13.19 -4.45 -27.70
N TRP A 195 -14.50 -4.30 -27.53
CA TRP A 195 -15.08 -3.61 -26.38
C TRP A 195 -14.85 -4.39 -25.09
N LEU A 196 -14.99 -5.71 -25.11
CA LEU A 196 -14.67 -6.57 -23.96
C LEU A 196 -13.19 -6.50 -23.56
N LYS A 197 -12.25 -6.48 -24.53
CA LYS A 197 -10.83 -6.23 -24.25
C LYS A 197 -10.60 -4.88 -23.56
N LEU A 198 -11.29 -3.83 -23.98
CA LEU A 198 -11.23 -2.51 -23.32
C LEU A 198 -11.80 -2.53 -21.90
N ALA A 199 -12.88 -3.27 -21.64
CA ALA A 199 -13.44 -3.42 -20.30
C ALA A 199 -12.49 -4.21 -19.36
N ILE A 200 -11.81 -5.24 -19.87
CA ILE A 200 -10.75 -5.96 -19.14
C ILE A 200 -9.57 -5.02 -18.85
N LEU A 201 -9.09 -4.25 -19.84
CA LEU A 201 -8.06 -3.22 -19.61
C LEU A 201 -8.48 -2.21 -18.53
N ASN A 202 -9.71 -1.71 -18.57
CA ASN A 202 -10.23 -0.80 -17.55
C ASN A 202 -10.18 -1.41 -16.14
N THR A 203 -10.37 -2.73 -16.02
CA THR A 203 -10.25 -3.46 -14.76
C THR A 203 -8.81 -3.39 -14.24
N TYR A 204 -7.81 -3.65 -15.09
CA TYR A 204 -6.40 -3.47 -14.72
C TYR A 204 -6.01 -2.01 -14.40
N PHE A 205 -6.61 -1.01 -15.06
CA PHE A 205 -6.44 0.41 -14.69
C PHE A 205 -7.02 0.76 -13.30
N LYS A 206 -7.97 -0.02 -12.78
CA LYS A 206 -8.45 0.11 -11.40
C LYS A 206 -7.59 -0.69 -10.41
N LEU A 207 -6.81 -1.67 -10.91
CA LEU A 207 -6.07 -2.66 -10.14
C LEU A 207 -4.58 -2.27 -10.03
N GLU A 208 -4.31 -1.14 -9.38
CA GLU A 208 -2.98 -0.87 -8.84
C GLU A 208 -2.79 -1.72 -7.57
N CYS A 209 -2.10 -2.87 -7.75
CA CYS A 209 -1.61 -3.88 -6.78
C CYS A 209 -2.40 -5.21 -6.58
N CYS A 210 -1.69 -6.33 -6.80
CA CYS A 210 -1.83 -7.73 -6.28
C CYS A 210 -2.74 -8.79 -6.98
N PRO A 211 -2.12 -9.90 -7.45
CA PRO A 211 -2.73 -11.27 -7.44
C PRO A 211 -1.78 -12.55 -7.16
N PHE A 212 -2.28 -13.79 -6.80
CA PHE A 212 -1.63 -15.19 -6.82
C PHE A 212 -2.49 -16.48 -6.46
N TRP A 213 -2.55 -17.57 -7.29
CA TRP A 213 -2.83 -19.02 -6.92
C TRP A 213 -4.23 -19.73 -7.28
N PRO A 214 -4.40 -20.92 -7.95
CA PRO A 214 -5.64 -21.75 -8.09
C PRO A 214 -5.70 -22.93 -7.05
N PRO A 215 -6.73 -23.82 -6.95
CA PRO A 215 -7.78 -24.17 -7.94
C PRO A 215 -9.26 -24.02 -7.52
N ASP A 216 -9.58 -23.79 -6.25
CA ASP A 216 -10.98 -23.82 -5.76
C ASP A 216 -11.61 -22.41 -5.60
N CYS A 217 -11.25 -21.48 -6.50
CA CYS A 217 -11.67 -20.08 -6.55
C CYS A 217 -11.26 -19.24 -5.32
N GLN A 218 -10.20 -18.42 -5.47
CA GLN A 218 -9.71 -17.51 -4.43
C GLN A 218 -9.91 -16.02 -4.76
N LEU A 219 -10.24 -15.68 -6.01
CA LEU A 219 -10.40 -14.30 -6.45
C LEU A 219 -11.57 -14.14 -7.43
N ILE A 220 -12.39 -13.11 -7.20
CA ILE A 220 -13.44 -12.65 -8.10
C ILE A 220 -13.07 -11.25 -8.57
N GLU A 221 -12.71 -11.11 -9.84
CA GLU A 221 -12.52 -9.81 -10.50
C GLU A 221 -13.76 -9.40 -11.29
N VAL A 222 -14.04 -8.10 -11.28
CA VAL A 222 -15.31 -7.52 -11.75
C VAL A 222 -15.08 -6.68 -13.00
N VAL A 223 -15.42 -7.25 -14.16
CA VAL A 223 -15.36 -6.56 -15.44
C VAL A 223 -16.69 -5.85 -15.72
N TRP A 224 -16.65 -4.52 -15.71
CA TRP A 224 -17.79 -3.68 -16.08
C TRP A 224 -17.79 -3.47 -17.59
N GLU A 225 -18.59 -4.26 -18.31
CA GLU A 225 -18.67 -4.27 -19.78
C GLU A 225 -19.24 -2.97 -20.37
N ASP A 226 -19.66 -2.00 -19.55
CA ASP A 226 -20.08 -0.66 -19.98
C ASP A 226 -19.01 0.43 -19.76
N GLU A 227 -17.78 0.05 -19.40
CA GLU A 227 -16.66 0.96 -19.15
C GLU A 227 -15.42 0.69 -20.01
N SER A 228 -14.61 1.72 -20.25
CA SER A 228 -13.38 1.67 -21.04
C SER A 228 -12.36 2.65 -20.45
N PRO A 229 -11.03 2.35 -20.44
CA PRO A 229 -10.03 3.28 -19.91
C PRO A 229 -9.91 4.55 -20.77
N LEU A 230 -10.46 4.53 -22.00
CA LEU A 230 -10.45 5.63 -22.97
C LEU A 230 -11.63 6.59 -22.81
N VAL A 231 -12.57 6.32 -21.89
CA VAL A 231 -13.76 7.14 -21.64
C VAL A 231 -13.69 7.68 -20.20
N GLU A 232 -14.05 8.94 -19.99
CA GLU A 232 -14.13 9.49 -18.63
C GLU A 232 -15.25 8.82 -17.84
N ALA A 233 -14.94 8.40 -16.60
CA ALA A 233 -15.93 7.84 -15.70
C ALA A 233 -16.96 8.89 -15.25
N GLY A 234 -18.22 8.49 -15.14
CA GLY A 234 -19.29 9.35 -14.63
C GLY A 234 -19.04 9.79 -13.18
N THR A 235 -19.46 11.01 -12.83
CA THR A 235 -19.16 11.65 -11.54
C THR A 235 -20.19 11.37 -10.43
N ASP A 236 -21.27 10.64 -10.73
CA ASP A 236 -22.29 10.26 -9.75
C ASP A 236 -21.81 9.11 -8.86
N LEU A 237 -21.12 9.45 -7.76
CA LEU A 237 -20.65 8.49 -6.76
C LEU A 237 -21.79 7.70 -6.11
N GLN A 238 -23.00 8.28 -5.96
CA GLN A 238 -24.14 7.60 -5.35
C GLN A 238 -24.59 6.41 -6.20
N ALA A 239 -24.63 6.59 -7.53
CA ALA A 239 -25.00 5.53 -8.47
C ALA A 239 -23.84 4.59 -8.86
N SER A 240 -22.58 4.96 -8.60
CA SER A 240 -21.42 4.28 -9.21
C SER A 240 -20.33 3.77 -8.26
N TRP A 241 -20.28 4.15 -6.98
CA TRP A 241 -19.13 3.86 -6.10
C TRP A 241 -18.70 2.38 -6.07
N PHE A 242 -19.67 1.45 -6.13
CA PHE A 242 -19.42 0.01 -6.13
C PHE A 242 -18.66 -0.49 -7.37
N ARG A 243 -18.57 0.32 -8.44
CA ARG A 243 -17.77 0.02 -9.65
C ARG A 243 -16.26 0.15 -9.43
N LYS A 244 -15.84 0.70 -8.28
CA LYS A 244 -14.46 0.63 -7.76
C LYS A 244 -14.22 -0.49 -6.76
N LEU A 245 -15.18 -1.41 -6.57
CA LEU A 245 -14.86 -2.73 -6.02
C LEU A 245 -14.08 -3.47 -7.10
N ILE A 246 -12.76 -3.46 -6.95
CA ILE A 246 -11.81 -3.95 -7.96
C ILE A 246 -11.83 -5.47 -7.98
N VAL A 247 -11.80 -6.06 -6.77
CA VAL A 247 -11.52 -7.47 -6.56
C VAL A 247 -12.05 -7.93 -5.20
N PHE A 248 -12.49 -9.19 -5.13
CA PHE A 248 -12.77 -9.89 -3.87
C PHE A 248 -11.84 -11.08 -3.68
N LEU A 249 -11.10 -11.11 -2.57
CA LEU A 249 -10.42 -12.31 -2.06
C LEU A 249 -11.43 -13.21 -1.34
N VAL A 250 -11.37 -14.51 -1.58
CA VAL A 250 -12.02 -15.53 -0.75
C VAL A 250 -11.03 -15.98 0.32
N LEU A 251 -11.38 -15.89 1.60
CA LEU A 251 -10.48 -16.38 2.67
C LEU A 251 -10.54 -17.91 2.73
N GLN A 252 -9.37 -18.55 2.65
CA GLN A 252 -9.21 -20.00 2.46
C GLN A 252 -8.26 -20.59 3.51
N PRO A 253 -8.51 -21.82 4.03
CA PRO A 253 -9.63 -22.69 3.70
C PRO A 253 -10.92 -22.33 4.48
N PRO A 254 -12.13 -22.68 4.00
CA PRO A 254 -13.40 -22.28 4.63
C PRO A 254 -13.66 -22.96 5.97
N GLU A 255 -13.04 -24.12 6.22
CA GLU A 255 -13.08 -24.80 7.53
C GLU A 255 -12.33 -24.01 8.60
N ARG A 256 -11.37 -23.17 8.19
CA ARG A 256 -10.66 -22.23 9.05
C ARG A 256 -11.36 -20.89 9.06
N TYR A 257 -11.47 -20.21 7.91
CA TYR A 257 -11.90 -18.80 7.86
C TYR A 257 -13.39 -18.57 7.58
N GLY A 258 -14.18 -19.62 7.42
CA GLY A 258 -15.57 -19.54 6.99
C GLY A 258 -15.73 -19.06 5.54
N HIS A 259 -16.97 -18.78 5.13
CA HIS A 259 -17.26 -18.22 3.81
C HIS A 259 -17.16 -16.68 3.86
N VAL A 260 -15.94 -16.15 3.86
CA VAL A 260 -15.65 -14.70 3.93
C VAL A 260 -15.09 -14.19 2.60
N LEU A 261 -15.67 -13.09 2.12
CA LEU A 261 -15.16 -12.30 0.98
C LEU A 261 -14.56 -10.99 1.49
N CYS A 262 -13.33 -10.69 1.11
CA CYS A 262 -12.63 -9.43 1.39
C CYS A 262 -12.52 -8.61 0.10
N GLY A 263 -13.29 -7.52 0.00
CA GLY A 263 -13.33 -6.64 -1.18
C GLY A 263 -12.43 -5.42 -1.05
N PHE A 264 -11.74 -5.04 -2.13
CA PHE A 264 -10.89 -3.84 -2.18
C PHE A 264 -11.57 -2.72 -2.96
N ILE A 265 -11.52 -1.51 -2.40
CA ILE A 265 -12.05 -0.29 -3.01
C ILE A 265 -11.02 0.85 -2.92
N ALA A 266 -10.91 1.61 -4.01
CA ALA A 266 -9.97 2.72 -4.14
C ALA A 266 -10.67 3.98 -4.71
N GLY A 267 -9.97 5.11 -4.69
CA GLY A 267 -10.46 6.38 -5.24
C GLY A 267 -11.45 7.11 -4.31
N LYS A 268 -12.15 8.12 -4.85
CA LYS A 268 -13.16 8.91 -4.12
C LYS A 268 -14.39 8.07 -3.75
N GLU A 269 -14.56 6.97 -4.45
CA GLU A 269 -15.56 5.94 -4.24
C GLU A 269 -15.37 5.23 -2.89
N SER A 270 -14.13 5.05 -2.42
CA SER A 270 -13.86 4.55 -1.06
C SER A 270 -14.23 5.59 0.00
N GLU A 271 -13.87 6.86 -0.23
CA GLU A 271 -14.22 7.99 0.66
C GLU A 271 -15.75 8.15 0.78
N TYR A 272 -16.47 8.04 -0.35
CA TYR A 272 -17.93 8.03 -0.38
C TYR A 272 -18.50 6.82 0.36
N MET A 273 -17.97 5.61 0.13
CA MET A 273 -18.38 4.41 0.85
C MET A 273 -18.20 4.54 2.37
N GLU A 274 -17.14 5.22 2.87
CA GLU A 274 -16.97 5.46 4.31
C GLU A 274 -18.17 6.21 4.92
N THR A 275 -18.84 7.10 4.17
CA THR A 275 -20.02 7.86 4.62
C THR A 275 -21.31 7.04 4.70
N LEU A 276 -21.38 5.89 4.01
CA LEU A 276 -22.57 5.06 3.97
C LEU A 276 -22.77 4.25 5.26
N SER A 277 -24.00 3.80 5.51
CA SER A 277 -24.28 2.82 6.57
C SER A 277 -23.92 1.41 6.13
N ASP A 278 -23.59 0.54 7.10
CA ASP A 278 -23.27 -0.88 6.82
C ASP A 278 -24.40 -1.61 6.08
N ALA A 279 -25.66 -1.23 6.34
CA ALA A 279 -26.82 -1.78 5.63
C ALA A 279 -26.89 -1.35 4.15
N ALA A 280 -26.52 -0.10 3.84
CA ALA A 280 -26.44 0.38 2.46
C ALA A 280 -25.30 -0.30 1.70
N VAL A 281 -24.13 -0.44 2.34
CA VAL A 281 -22.99 -1.18 1.79
C VAL A 281 -23.34 -2.65 1.55
N LEU A 282 -23.95 -3.35 2.52
CA LEU A 282 -24.40 -4.73 2.37
C LEU A 282 -25.41 -4.93 1.24
N THR A 283 -26.34 -3.99 1.07
CA THR A 283 -27.32 -4.02 -0.03
C THR A 283 -26.62 -3.94 -1.38
N ALA A 284 -25.75 -2.93 -1.57
CA ALA A 284 -24.99 -2.76 -2.81
C ALA A 284 -24.08 -3.97 -3.11
N LEU A 285 -23.36 -4.48 -2.11
CA LEU A 285 -22.52 -5.68 -2.26
C LEU A 285 -23.34 -6.92 -2.64
N THR A 286 -24.54 -7.09 -2.05
CA THR A 286 -25.44 -8.20 -2.41
C THR A 286 -25.89 -8.09 -3.86
N ASP A 287 -26.28 -6.90 -4.31
CA ASP A 287 -26.72 -6.68 -5.69
C ASP A 287 -25.58 -6.85 -6.70
N VAL A 288 -24.36 -6.43 -6.37
CA VAL A 288 -23.15 -6.72 -7.16
C VAL A 288 -22.92 -8.23 -7.27
N ILE A 289 -22.83 -8.95 -6.15
CA ILE A 289 -22.56 -10.40 -6.14
C ILE A 289 -23.65 -11.18 -6.89
N ARG A 290 -24.94 -10.81 -6.75
CA ARG A 290 -26.05 -11.42 -7.50
C ARG A 290 -25.94 -11.22 -9.01
N ARG A 291 -25.52 -10.04 -9.47
CA ARG A 291 -25.29 -9.76 -10.89
C ARG A 291 -24.12 -10.59 -11.43
N LEU A 292 -22.99 -10.59 -10.72
CA LEU A 292 -21.76 -11.29 -11.12
C LEU A 292 -21.91 -12.81 -11.20
N THR A 293 -22.71 -13.38 -10.30
CA THR A 293 -22.96 -14.82 -10.28
C THR A 293 -24.14 -15.26 -11.16
N GLY A 294 -24.85 -14.31 -11.78
CA GLY A 294 -26.11 -14.56 -12.47
C GLY A 294 -27.24 -15.12 -11.57
N ASN A 295 -27.05 -15.14 -10.24
CA ASN A 295 -27.96 -15.79 -9.29
C ASN A 295 -28.66 -14.75 -8.40
N PRO A 296 -29.89 -14.33 -8.75
CA PRO A 296 -30.65 -13.33 -7.98
C PRO A 296 -31.11 -13.84 -6.61
N HIS A 297 -31.04 -15.16 -6.36
CA HIS A 297 -31.50 -15.79 -5.13
C HIS A 297 -30.40 -15.99 -4.08
N LEU A 298 -29.16 -15.54 -4.34
CA LEU A 298 -28.11 -15.56 -3.32
C LEU A 298 -28.56 -14.79 -2.07
N ALA A 299 -28.30 -15.40 -0.90
CA ALA A 299 -28.54 -14.78 0.39
C ALA A 299 -27.58 -13.59 0.59
N PRO A 300 -28.05 -12.47 1.19
CA PRO A 300 -27.16 -11.36 1.53
C PRO A 300 -26.10 -11.80 2.56
N PRO A 301 -24.90 -11.19 2.56
CA PRO A 301 -23.89 -11.46 3.59
C PRO A 301 -24.44 -11.15 4.99
N LYS A 302 -24.17 -12.04 5.96
CA LYS A 302 -24.69 -11.92 7.33
C LYS A 302 -24.13 -10.72 8.11
N LYS A 303 -22.95 -10.23 7.71
CA LYS A 303 -22.20 -9.16 8.36
C LYS A 303 -21.22 -8.54 7.35
N VAL A 304 -20.91 -7.26 7.52
CA VAL A 304 -19.78 -6.58 6.87
C VAL A 304 -18.81 -6.08 7.93
N MET A 305 -17.54 -5.96 7.57
CA MET A 305 -16.50 -5.25 8.30
C MET A 305 -15.71 -4.47 7.25
N ARG A 306 -15.41 -3.20 7.53
CA ARG A 306 -14.75 -2.29 6.59
C ARG A 306 -13.78 -1.38 7.32
N SER A 307 -12.67 -1.06 6.68
CA SER A 307 -11.77 -0.01 7.14
C SER A 307 -12.36 1.37 6.84
N GLN A 308 -11.96 2.36 7.63
CA GLN A 308 -12.30 3.77 7.44
C GLN A 308 -11.02 4.60 7.49
N TRP A 309 -10.05 4.28 6.62
CA TRP A 309 -8.69 4.83 6.68
C TRP A 309 -8.64 6.32 6.35
N HIS A 310 -9.55 6.84 5.51
CA HIS A 310 -9.65 8.26 5.16
C HIS A 310 -10.17 9.09 6.34
N SER A 311 -11.29 8.69 6.94
CA SER A 311 -11.89 9.45 8.06
C SER A 311 -11.21 9.19 9.42
N ALA A 312 -10.42 8.13 9.56
CA ALA A 312 -9.67 7.83 10.78
C ALA A 312 -8.66 8.96 11.14
N PRO A 313 -8.77 9.56 12.34
CA PRO A 313 -8.16 10.86 12.65
C PRO A 313 -6.62 10.87 12.66
N TYR A 314 -6.00 9.71 12.91
CA TYR A 314 -4.56 9.52 13.03
C TYR A 314 -3.89 8.93 11.78
N THR A 315 -4.66 8.51 10.76
CA THR A 315 -4.12 7.98 9.49
C THR A 315 -4.46 8.85 8.29
N ARG A 316 -5.71 9.34 8.19
CA ARG A 316 -6.17 10.26 7.14
C ARG A 316 -5.86 9.83 5.70
N GLY A 317 -5.88 8.53 5.43
CA GLY A 317 -5.50 7.91 4.17
C GLY A 317 -4.92 6.51 4.33
N SER A 318 -4.88 5.76 3.22
CA SER A 318 -4.39 4.38 3.17
C SER A 318 -2.86 4.29 3.11
N TYR A 319 -2.22 4.97 2.15
CA TYR A 319 -0.77 5.02 1.92
C TYR A 319 -0.44 6.17 0.96
N SER A 320 0.84 6.58 0.87
CA SER A 320 1.29 7.56 -0.12
C SER A 320 1.25 7.02 -1.55
N TYR A 321 1.29 7.93 -2.53
CA TYR A 321 1.55 7.66 -3.94
C TYR A 321 2.14 8.92 -4.60
N VAL A 322 2.86 8.78 -5.71
CA VAL A 322 3.40 9.94 -6.45
C VAL A 322 2.30 10.54 -7.32
N ALA A 323 1.72 11.66 -6.89
CA ALA A 323 0.67 12.36 -7.61
C ALA A 323 1.21 13.05 -8.89
N VAL A 324 0.33 13.34 -9.85
CA VAL A 324 0.68 14.11 -11.04
C VAL A 324 1.27 15.47 -10.65
N GLY A 325 2.48 15.77 -11.12
CA GLY A 325 3.24 16.97 -10.77
C GLY A 325 4.09 16.86 -9.48
N SER A 326 4.14 15.69 -8.85
CA SER A 326 5.06 15.34 -7.77
C SER A 326 6.21 14.46 -8.31
N SER A 327 7.32 14.35 -7.57
CA SER A 327 8.44 13.46 -7.91
C SER A 327 8.98 12.73 -6.67
N GLY A 328 9.93 11.81 -6.88
CA GLY A 328 10.69 11.21 -5.76
C GLY A 328 11.47 12.22 -4.93
N ASP A 329 11.68 13.45 -5.44
CA ASP A 329 12.37 14.51 -4.71
C ASP A 329 11.47 15.13 -3.62
N ASP A 330 10.14 15.04 -3.76
CA ASP A 330 9.20 15.38 -2.67
C ASP A 330 9.33 14.39 -1.49
N ILE A 331 9.57 13.10 -1.80
CA ILE A 331 9.81 12.05 -0.80
C ILE A 331 11.13 12.30 -0.08
N ASP A 332 12.20 12.62 -0.82
CA ASP A 332 13.51 12.95 -0.23
C ASP A 332 13.46 14.26 0.57
N ALA A 333 12.67 15.24 0.13
CA ALA A 333 12.45 16.50 0.86
C ALA A 333 11.63 16.31 2.14
N LEU A 334 10.73 15.32 2.19
CA LEU A 334 9.98 14.91 3.38
C LEU A 334 10.86 14.11 4.36
N ALA A 335 11.86 13.39 3.86
CA ALA A 335 12.83 12.65 4.67
C ALA A 335 13.90 13.52 5.35
N GLN A 336 14.01 14.82 5.01
CA GLN A 336 15.03 15.70 5.60
C GLN A 336 14.72 16.05 7.06
N PRO A 337 15.67 15.87 8.00
CA PRO A 337 15.51 16.27 9.38
C PRO A 337 15.48 17.81 9.53
N LEU A 338 14.99 18.27 10.69
CA LEU A 338 14.92 19.69 11.06
C LEU A 338 15.61 19.95 12.42
N PRO A 339 16.36 21.07 12.57
CA PRO A 339 16.88 21.90 11.49
C PRO A 339 17.76 21.10 10.51
N GLU A 340 17.94 21.60 9.29
CA GLU A 340 18.80 20.93 8.28
C GLU A 340 20.26 20.90 8.78
N ASP A 341 20.71 22.01 9.38
CA ASP A 341 21.99 22.14 10.10
C ASP A 341 21.98 21.41 11.47
N ALA A 342 23.16 21.01 11.94
CA ALA A 342 23.32 20.32 13.22
C ALA A 342 23.21 21.26 14.45
N PRO A 343 22.74 20.78 15.62
CA PRO A 343 22.21 19.43 15.86
C PRO A 343 20.76 19.29 15.39
N GLN A 344 20.48 18.22 14.65
CA GLN A 344 19.13 17.85 14.19
C GLN A 344 18.25 17.47 15.40
N GLN A 345 17.04 18.02 15.47
CA GLN A 345 16.14 17.90 16.63
C GLN A 345 14.85 17.12 16.31
N VAL A 346 14.43 17.11 15.05
CA VAL A 346 13.23 16.43 14.56
C VAL A 346 13.62 15.62 13.32
N LEU A 347 13.39 14.32 13.36
CA LEU A 347 13.71 13.37 12.29
C LEU A 347 12.40 12.78 11.76
N PHE A 348 12.33 12.50 10.46
CA PHE A 348 11.11 12.02 9.80
C PHE A 348 11.29 10.59 9.27
N ALA A 349 10.40 9.69 9.71
CA ALA A 349 10.33 8.30 9.29
C ALA A 349 8.86 7.90 9.03
N GLY A 350 8.68 6.85 8.24
CA GLY A 350 7.39 6.41 7.68
C GLY A 350 7.54 6.09 6.19
N GLU A 351 6.60 5.29 5.64
CA GLU A 351 6.65 4.85 4.23
C GLU A 351 6.78 6.01 3.24
N ALA A 352 6.07 7.12 3.48
CA ALA A 352 6.11 8.32 2.64
C ALA A 352 7.47 9.04 2.62
N THR A 353 8.47 8.56 3.40
CA THR A 353 9.84 9.09 3.44
C THR A 353 10.86 8.17 2.78
N HIS A 354 10.45 7.07 2.13
CA HIS A 354 11.36 6.06 1.57
C HIS A 354 11.27 5.98 0.03
N ARG A 355 12.14 6.69 -0.70
CA ARG A 355 12.08 6.86 -2.17
C ARG A 355 11.85 5.58 -2.97
N THR A 356 12.48 4.46 -2.61
CA THR A 356 12.36 3.17 -3.33
C THR A 356 11.13 2.34 -2.95
N PHE A 357 10.62 2.50 -1.72
CA PHE A 357 9.70 1.54 -1.08
C PHE A 357 8.54 2.26 -0.35
N TYR A 358 8.15 3.43 -0.85
CA TYR A 358 6.99 4.15 -0.35
C TYR A 358 5.72 3.30 -0.51
N SER A 359 4.66 3.65 0.22
CA SER A 359 3.43 2.86 0.36
C SER A 359 3.56 1.51 1.10
N THR A 360 4.77 0.98 1.32
CA THR A 360 4.98 -0.38 1.88
C THR A 360 5.30 -0.42 3.39
N THR A 361 5.02 -1.57 4.01
CA THR A 361 5.40 -1.88 5.39
C THR A 361 6.93 -1.95 5.58
N HIS A 362 7.67 -2.46 4.59
CA HIS A 362 9.12 -2.59 4.68
C HIS A 362 9.85 -1.25 4.48
N GLY A 363 9.38 -0.38 3.58
CA GLY A 363 9.88 0.99 3.47
C GLY A 363 9.65 1.81 4.74
N ALA A 364 8.52 1.60 5.44
CA ALA A 364 8.31 2.16 6.77
C ALA A 364 9.38 1.67 7.77
N LEU A 365 9.61 0.36 7.88
CA LEU A 365 10.63 -0.21 8.78
C LEU A 365 12.04 0.32 8.47
N LEU A 366 12.45 0.30 7.20
CA LEU A 366 13.75 0.80 6.72
C LEU A 366 13.94 2.30 7.02
N SER A 367 12.91 3.13 6.83
CA SER A 367 12.98 4.55 7.18
C SER A 367 13.12 4.78 8.70
N GLY A 368 12.56 3.90 9.54
CA GLY A 368 12.74 3.91 10.98
C GLY A 368 14.19 3.60 11.37
N TRP A 369 14.79 2.60 10.74
CA TRP A 369 16.20 2.28 10.94
C TRP A 369 17.13 3.39 10.45
N ARG A 370 16.84 4.01 9.30
CA ARG A 370 17.60 5.16 8.76
C ARG A 370 17.72 6.30 9.78
N GLU A 371 16.62 6.71 10.40
CA GLU A 371 16.63 7.80 11.38
C GLU A 371 17.22 7.38 12.73
N ALA A 372 17.12 6.10 13.12
CA ALA A 372 17.85 5.56 14.27
C ALA A 372 19.37 5.55 14.04
N ASP A 373 19.83 5.11 12.87
CA ASP A 373 21.25 5.09 12.47
C ASP A 373 21.83 6.51 12.36
N ARG A 374 21.01 7.49 11.95
CA ARG A 374 21.37 8.92 12.00
C ARG A 374 21.70 9.37 13.43
N LEU A 375 20.86 9.03 14.41
CA LEU A 375 21.12 9.35 15.82
C LEU A 375 22.30 8.55 16.39
N LEU A 376 22.41 7.25 16.09
CA LEU A 376 23.55 6.43 16.49
C LEU A 376 24.87 7.04 15.98
N SER A 377 24.92 7.46 14.71
CA SER A 377 26.10 8.09 14.12
C SER A 377 26.49 9.42 14.78
N LEU A 378 25.52 10.14 15.37
CA LEU A 378 25.74 11.42 16.05
C LEU A 378 26.16 11.26 17.53
N TYR A 379 25.66 10.23 18.23
CA TYR A 379 25.79 10.09 19.68
C TYR A 379 26.56 8.84 20.15
N ASP A 380 26.85 7.89 19.25
CA ASP A 380 27.51 6.60 19.55
C ASP A 380 28.94 6.54 19.00
N THR A 381 29.62 7.70 18.93
CA THR A 381 30.97 7.87 18.35
C THR A 381 32.11 7.28 19.22
N SER A 382 31.78 6.51 20.26
CA SER A 382 32.74 5.95 21.21
C SER A 382 32.46 4.50 21.61
N GLU A 383 32.49 3.56 20.65
CA GLU A 383 33.01 2.20 20.91
C GLU A 383 33.41 1.50 19.60
N SER A 384 34.72 1.36 19.37
CA SER A 384 35.29 0.57 18.27
C SER A 384 35.23 -0.93 18.58
N HIS A 385 34.03 -1.48 18.72
CA HIS A 385 33.84 -2.91 18.96
C HIS A 385 33.01 -3.60 17.88
N GLN A 386 33.64 -4.60 17.28
CA GLN A 386 33.03 -5.54 16.36
C GLN A 386 31.85 -6.23 17.06
N HIS A 387 30.63 -5.87 16.67
CA HIS A 387 29.45 -6.67 16.96
C HIS A 387 28.71 -6.94 15.65
N LYS A 388 28.67 -8.22 15.27
CA LYS A 388 27.68 -8.67 14.30
C LYS A 388 26.29 -8.40 14.90
N PRO A 389 25.31 -7.91 14.11
CA PRO A 389 23.94 -7.90 14.57
C PRO A 389 23.55 -9.34 14.94
N ARG A 390 23.09 -9.52 16.17
CA ARG A 390 22.26 -10.67 16.51
C ARG A 390 20.84 -10.28 16.14
N LEU A 391 20.31 -10.96 15.13
CA LEU A 391 18.88 -11.10 14.91
C LEU A 391 18.30 -11.89 16.11
#